data_AF-A0A0K8RNZ1-F1
#
_entry.id   AF-A0A0K8RNZ1-F1
#
_cell.length_a   1.000
_cell.length_b   1.000
_cell.length_c   1.000
_cell.angle_alpha   90.00
_cell.angle_beta   90.00
_cell.angle_gamma   90.00
#
_symmetry.space_group_name_H-M   'P 1'
#
loop_
_entity.id
_entity.type
_entity.pdbx_description
1 polymer ?
#
loop_
_entity_poly.entity_id
_entity_poly.type
_entity_poly.pdbx_seq_one_letter_code
_entity_poly.pdbx_strand_id
1 'polypeptide(L)' 'MRALTIVLISVLLLECLYLAECQGKHKDRDTDRRRPPCSQVCKTPSDCGPPCRNCVGGFWTSYQCKE' A
#
# COMPACT_ATOMS: atom_id res chain seq x y z
N MET A 1 -12.41 -41.66 -5.25
CA MET A 1 -11.25 -41.13 -6.02
C MET A 1 -11.54 -39.81 -6.72
N ARG A 2 -12.66 -39.65 -7.46
CA ARG A 2 -12.98 -38.41 -8.20
C ARG A 2 -13.37 -37.21 -7.33
N ALA A 3 -14.02 -37.45 -6.19
CA ALA A 3 -14.40 -36.37 -5.26
C ALA A 3 -13.19 -35.68 -4.63
N LEU A 4 -12.17 -36.45 -4.24
CA LEU A 4 -10.91 -35.92 -3.69
C LEU A 4 -10.19 -35.02 -4.69
N THR A 5 -10.20 -35.37 -5.97
CA THR A 5 -9.59 -34.56 -7.03
C THR A 5 -10.32 -33.23 -7.21
N ILE A 6 -11.64 -33.23 -7.16
CA ILE A 6 -12.45 -31.99 -7.25
C ILE A 6 -12.17 -31.08 -6.06
N VAL A 7 -12.11 -31.64 -4.84
CA VAL A 7 -11.80 -30.87 -3.62
C VAL A 7 -10.40 -30.24 -3.73
N LEU A 8 -9.40 -31.02 -4.14
CA LEU A 8 -8.04 -30.51 -4.32
C LEU A 8 -7.97 -29.38 -5.37
N ILE A 9 -8.65 -29.54 -6.50
CA ILE A 9 -8.70 -28.49 -7.54
C ILE A 9 -9.39 -27.23 -7.02
N SER A 10 -10.49 -27.37 -6.27
CA SER A 10 -11.21 -26.21 -5.70
C SER A 10 -10.36 -25.44 -4.68
N VAL A 11 -9.60 -26.13 -3.83
CA VAL A 11 -8.69 -25.49 -2.87
C VAL A 11 -7.56 -24.76 -3.60
N LEU A 12 -6.94 -25.41 -4.59
CA LEU A 12 -5.87 -24.80 -5.39
C LEU A 12 -6.34 -23.53 -6.11
N LEU A 13 -7.54 -23.54 -6.70
CA LEU A 13 -8.12 -22.37 -7.36
C LEU A 13 -8.39 -21.24 -6.36
N LEU A 14 -8.86 -21.57 -5.15
CA LEU A 14 -9.13 -20.59 -4.11
C LEU A 14 -7.83 -19.88 -3.66
N GLU A 15 -6.74 -20.62 -3.47
CA GLU A 15 -5.45 -20.04 -3.09
C GLU A 15 -4.87 -19.14 -4.19
N CYS A 16 -4.99 -19.54 -5.47
CA CYS A 16 -4.54 -18.71 -6.59
C CYS A 16 -5.32 -17.39 -6.69
N LEU A 17 -6.65 -17.42 -6.50
CA LEU A 17 -7.49 -16.23 -6.50
C LEU A 17 -7.16 -15.31 -5.31
N TYR A 18 -6.93 -15.88 -4.12
CA TYR A 18 -6.58 -15.12 -2.93
C TYR A 18 -5.23 -14.39 -3.09
N LEU A 19 -4.23 -15.04 -3.68
CA LEU A 19 -2.93 -14.44 -3.99
C LEU A 19 -3.05 -13.28 -4.99
N ALA A 20 -3.92 -13.41 -6.00
CA ALA A 20 -4.13 -12.38 -7.01
C ALA A 20 -4.79 -11.11 -6.42
N GLU A 21 -5.79 -11.24 -5.55
CA GLU A 21 -6.41 -10.09 -4.89
C GLU A 21 -5.48 -9.36 -3.92
N CYS A 22 -4.62 -10.11 -3.21
CA CYS A 22 -3.64 -9.51 -2.31
C CYS A 22 -2.53 -8.75 -3.05
N GLN A 23 -2.13 -9.18 -4.25
CA GLN A 23 -1.14 -8.43 -5.04
C GLN A 23 -1.70 -7.17 -5.71
N GLY A 24 -2.99 -7.16 -6.06
CA GLY A 24 -3.63 -5.98 -6.65
C GLY A 24 -3.74 -4.81 -5.68
N LYS A 25 -4.02 -5.06 -4.40
CA LYS A 25 -4.23 -3.99 -3.40
C LYS A 25 -2.97 -3.28 -2.91
N HIS A 26 -1.77 -3.79 -3.21
CA HIS A 26 -0.53 -3.18 -2.73
C HIS A 26 0.15 -2.27 -3.76
N LYS A 27 -0.23 -2.37 -5.04
CA LYS A 27 0.51 -1.69 -6.12
C LYS A 27 0.16 -0.21 -6.28
N ASP A 28 -0.97 0.24 -5.75
CA ASP A 28 -1.42 1.65 -5.85
C ASP A 28 -1.14 2.52 -4.61
N ARG A 29 -0.47 1.99 -3.58
CA ARG A 29 -0.17 2.80 -2.37
C ARG A 29 1.15 3.56 -2.40
N ASP A 30 2.08 3.20 -3.27
CA ASP A 30 3.47 3.70 -3.20
C ASP A 30 3.94 4.52 -4.42
N THR A 31 3.02 5.16 -5.14
CA THR A 31 3.44 6.21 -6.08
C THR A 31 2.77 7.53 -5.76
N ASP A 32 3.11 8.06 -4.58
CA ASP A 32 3.12 9.51 -4.40
C ASP A 32 4.15 10.06 -5.40
N ARG A 33 3.68 10.43 -6.59
CA ARG A 33 4.46 11.01 -7.71
C ARG A 33 5.09 12.38 -7.36
N ARG A 34 5.13 12.74 -6.07
CA ARG A 34 5.63 14.01 -5.59
C ARG A 34 7.15 14.00 -5.59
N ARG A 35 7.72 15.04 -6.20
CA ARG A 35 9.17 15.24 -6.26
C ARG A 35 9.75 15.29 -4.83
N PRO A 36 10.88 14.63 -4.55
CA PRO A 36 11.61 14.86 -3.29
C PRO A 36 11.89 16.37 -3.18
N PRO A 37 11.49 17.05 -2.08
CA PRO A 37 11.47 16.59 -0.69
C PRO A 37 10.09 16.17 -0.11
N CYS A 38 9.03 16.15 -0.90
CA CYS A 38 7.63 16.04 -0.42
C CYS A 38 7.13 14.59 -0.25
N SER A 39 8.03 13.64 -0.04
CA SER A 39 7.71 12.25 0.30
C SER A 39 8.44 11.78 1.56
N GLN A 40 9.11 12.71 2.25
CA GLN A 40 9.79 12.44 3.50
C GLN A 40 8.79 12.19 4.63
N VAL A 41 9.03 11.18 5.44
CA VAL A 41 8.27 10.93 6.66
C VAL A 41 8.57 12.03 7.67
N CYS A 42 7.53 12.59 8.28
CA CYS A 42 7.62 13.68 9.25
C CYS A 42 6.82 13.34 10.51
N LYS A 43 7.19 13.95 11.64
CA LYS A 43 6.41 13.90 12.89
C LYS A 43 5.80 15.25 13.20
N THR A 44 6.49 16.31 12.81
CA THR A 44 6.08 17.70 13.00
C THR A 44 6.24 18.47 11.68
N PRO A 45 5.49 19.58 11.48
CA PRO A 45 5.66 20.44 10.31
C PRO A 45 7.08 21.00 10.16
N SER A 46 7.81 21.14 11.26
CA SER A 46 9.20 21.63 11.28
C SER A 46 10.20 20.66 10.66
N ASP A 47 9.84 19.37 10.55
CA ASP A 47 10.66 18.37 9.86
C ASP A 47 10.62 18.56 8.33
N CYS A 48 9.69 19.38 7.83
CA CYS A 48 9.41 19.60 6.43
C CYS A 48 9.92 20.98 5.97
N GLY A 49 10.66 21.00 4.85
CA GLY A 49 11.24 22.21 4.27
C GLY A 49 10.54 22.68 2.99
N PRO A 50 10.66 23.97 2.61
CA PRO A 50 10.08 24.46 1.36
C PRO A 50 10.56 23.62 0.15
N PRO A 51 9.67 23.22 -0.78
CA PRO A 51 8.30 23.70 -0.99
C PRO A 51 7.21 23.06 -0.10
N CYS A 52 7.52 22.00 0.64
CA CYS A 52 6.54 21.22 1.38
C CYS A 52 6.69 21.44 2.88
N ARG A 53 5.84 22.29 3.46
CA ARG A 53 5.94 22.69 4.88
C ARG A 53 4.96 21.96 5.79
N ASN A 54 4.02 21.23 5.19
CA ASN A 54 2.94 20.60 5.93
C ASN A 54 3.29 19.15 6.21
N CYS A 55 3.12 18.71 7.45
CA CYS A 55 3.22 17.30 7.80
C CYS A 55 1.81 16.69 7.82
N VAL A 56 1.46 15.95 6.77
CA VAL A 56 0.09 15.46 6.56
C VAL A 56 0.07 13.93 6.59
N GLY A 57 -0.74 13.39 7.47
CA GLY A 57 -0.99 11.95 7.62
C GLY A 57 -2.39 11.72 8.15
N GLY A 58 -2.65 10.50 8.59
CA GLY A 58 -3.95 10.13 9.14
C GLY A 58 -3.83 8.92 10.05
N PHE A 59 -4.94 8.53 10.68
CA PHE A 59 -4.95 7.39 11.60
C PHE A 59 -4.49 6.06 10.96
N TRP A 60 -4.61 5.96 9.62
CA TRP A 60 -4.28 4.77 8.84
C TRP A 60 -3.12 4.97 7.85
N THR A 61 -2.46 6.13 7.84
CA THR A 61 -1.35 6.44 6.90
C THR A 61 -0.19 7.13 7.60
N SER A 62 1.04 6.82 7.18
CA SER A 62 2.22 7.53 7.69
C SER A 62 2.12 9.03 7.39
N TYR A 63 2.63 9.82 8.32
CA TYR A 63 2.73 11.27 8.16
C TYR A 63 3.89 11.59 7.22
N GLN A 64 3.61 12.33 6.16
CA GLN A 64 4.60 12.70 5.14
C GLN A 64 4.54 14.20 4.83
N CYS A 65 5.67 14.77 4.43
CA CYS A 65 5.75 16.16 4.04
C CYS A 65 4.95 16.42 2.77
N LYS A 66 3.98 17.33 2.82
CA LYS A 66 3.17 17.78 1.68
C LYS A 66 3.28 19.30 1.55
N GLU A 67 2.91 19.77 0.36
CA GLU A 67 2.82 21.20 0.03
C GLU A 67 1.92 21.95 1.01
#